data_AF-A0A965HGJ3-F1
#
_entry.id   AF-A0A965HGJ3-F1
#
_cell.length_a   1.000
_cell.length_b   1.000
_cell.length_c   1.000
_cell.angle_alpha   90.00
_cell.angle_beta   90.00
_cell.angle_gamma   90.00
#
_symmetry.space_group_name_H-M   'P 1'
#
loop_
_entity.id
_entity.type
_entity.pdbx_description
1 polymer ?
#
loop_
_entity_poly.entity_id
_entity_poly.type
_entity_poly.pdbx_seq_one_letter_code
_entity_poly.pdbx_strand_id
1 'polypeptide(L)'
;MIRQKELCEKWGLVKSEISKLVKRGMPLTSVADAERWKIANQKKPSRARPILSASANLSETSENSDAESIKLENPLGRLHRARRAEVVAYSLVQRATNERNPVAMRAAIQGWGEAKKRVAEAEMEHARWEEVNRVTIRMDEVREVFGKWLGAIRSLMDAMPSSLAARANPSDPECAKRAIQEGIDQIFVTIQKAEGAFK
;
A
#
# COMPACT_ATOMS: atom_id res chain seq x y z
N MET A 1 -57.73 -20.67 -17.30
CA MET A 1 -56.57 -20.07 -18.02
C MET A 1 -56.38 -18.68 -17.48
N ILE A 2 -55.27 -18.43 -16.81
CA ILE A 2 -55.01 -17.18 -16.09
C ILE A 2 -54.50 -16.12 -17.06
N ARG A 3 -54.98 -14.89 -16.87
CA ARG A 3 -54.52 -13.76 -17.68
C ARG A 3 -53.16 -13.30 -17.16
N GLN A 4 -52.26 -12.94 -18.08
CA GLN A 4 -50.92 -12.45 -17.72
C GLN A 4 -50.98 -11.24 -16.76
N LYS A 5 -52.04 -10.43 -16.81
CA LYS A 5 -52.26 -9.28 -15.92
C LYS A 5 -52.34 -9.69 -14.44
N GLU A 6 -53.03 -10.78 -14.14
CA GLU A 6 -53.19 -11.30 -12.77
C GLU A 6 -51.86 -11.80 -12.20
N LEU A 7 -51.01 -12.40 -13.05
CA LEU A 7 -49.64 -12.77 -12.68
C LEU A 7 -48.73 -11.56 -12.49
N CYS A 8 -48.94 -10.47 -13.24
CA CYS A 8 -48.19 -9.22 -13.04
C CYS A 8 -48.46 -8.64 -11.65
N GLU A 9 -49.74 -8.57 -11.26
CA GLU A 9 -50.17 -8.05 -9.97
C GLU A 9 -49.66 -8.92 -8.81
N LYS A 10 -49.73 -10.26 -8.95
CA LYS A 10 -49.25 -11.16 -7.90
C LYS A 10 -47.73 -11.21 -7.73
N TRP A 11 -46.97 -11.11 -8.82
CA TRP A 11 -45.51 -11.24 -8.77
C TRP A 11 -44.76 -9.90 -8.77
N GLY A 12 -45.47 -8.79 -8.94
CA GLY A 12 -44.86 -7.45 -9.01
C GLY A 12 -43.95 -7.25 -10.23
N LEU A 13 -44.15 -8.03 -11.29
CA LEU A 13 -43.32 -8.01 -12.51
C LEU A 13 -44.04 -7.26 -13.63
N VAL A 14 -43.25 -6.68 -14.54
CA VAL A 14 -43.79 -5.99 -15.71
C VAL A 14 -44.35 -7.00 -16.72
N LYS A 15 -45.45 -6.66 -17.40
CA LYS A 15 -46.10 -7.53 -18.41
C LYS A 15 -45.14 -8.05 -19.49
N SER A 16 -44.14 -7.25 -19.86
CA SER A 16 -43.11 -7.61 -20.83
C SER A 16 -42.23 -8.78 -20.34
N GLU A 17 -41.93 -8.85 -19.04
CA GLU A 17 -41.15 -9.92 -18.43
C GLU A 17 -41.96 -11.22 -18.36
N ILE A 18 -43.22 -11.14 -17.96
CA ILE A 18 -44.12 -12.30 -17.95
C ILE A 18 -44.33 -12.86 -19.36
N SER A 19 -44.47 -12.01 -20.38
CA SER A 19 -44.53 -12.45 -21.77
C SER A 19 -43.26 -13.19 -22.22
N LYS A 20 -42.08 -12.75 -21.77
CA LYS A 20 -40.81 -13.48 -22.00
C LYS A 20 -40.79 -14.84 -21.29
N LEU A 21 -41.36 -14.95 -20.09
CA LEU A 21 -41.46 -16.23 -19.36
C LEU A 21 -42.43 -17.19 -20.03
N VAL A 22 -43.58 -16.70 -20.53
CA VAL A 22 -44.53 -17.50 -21.33
C VAL A 22 -43.87 -17.99 -22.62
N LYS A 23 -43.12 -17.14 -23.33
CA LYS A 23 -42.33 -17.56 -24.50
C LYS A 23 -41.28 -18.63 -24.19
N ARG A 24 -40.79 -18.68 -22.96
CA ARG A 24 -39.85 -19.72 -22.48
C ARG A 24 -40.56 -21.02 -22.05
N GLY A 25 -41.89 -21.08 -22.14
CA GLY A 25 -42.69 -22.28 -21.84
C GLY A 25 -43.36 -22.26 -20.47
N MET A 26 -43.53 -21.09 -19.83
CA MET A 26 -44.28 -20.99 -18.57
C MET A 26 -45.78 -21.26 -18.78
N PRO A 27 -46.39 -22.20 -18.03
CA PRO A 27 -47.80 -22.52 -18.17
C PRO A 27 -48.72 -21.41 -17.64
N LEU A 28 -49.85 -21.18 -18.32
CA LEU A 28 -50.91 -20.23 -17.94
C LEU A 28 -52.19 -20.95 -17.42
N THR A 29 -52.05 -22.22 -17.05
CA THR A 29 -53.14 -23.09 -16.58
C THR A 29 -53.59 -22.72 -15.17
N SER A 30 -52.65 -22.59 -14.24
CA SER A 30 -52.86 -22.24 -12.83
C SER A 30 -51.70 -21.38 -12.29
N VAL A 31 -51.95 -20.55 -11.27
CA VAL A 31 -50.91 -19.73 -10.61
C VAL A 31 -49.87 -20.66 -9.97
N ALA A 32 -50.33 -21.77 -9.37
CA ALA A 32 -49.48 -22.75 -8.73
C ALA A 32 -48.53 -23.45 -9.73
N ASP A 33 -48.99 -23.71 -10.96
CA ASP A 33 -48.15 -24.31 -12.00
C ASP A 33 -47.07 -23.35 -12.49
N ALA A 34 -47.43 -22.06 -12.60
CA ALA A 34 -46.49 -21.00 -12.98
C ALA A 34 -45.40 -20.80 -11.91
N GLU A 35 -45.75 -20.90 -10.63
CA GLU A 35 -44.79 -20.85 -9.51
C GLU A 35 -43.84 -22.05 -9.50
N ARG A 36 -44.36 -23.27 -9.71
CA ARG A 36 -43.54 -24.49 -9.82
C ARG A 36 -42.54 -24.38 -10.97
N TRP A 37 -42.99 -23.89 -12.12
CA TRP A 37 -42.13 -23.66 -13.28
C TRP A 37 -41.05 -22.59 -13.00
N LYS A 38 -41.42 -21.51 -12.30
CA LYS A 38 -40.48 -20.45 -11.90
C LYS A 38 -39.40 -20.96 -10.96
N ILE A 39 -39.73 -21.82 -10.00
CA ILE A 39 -38.75 -22.42 -9.08
C ILE A 39 -37.80 -23.36 -9.82
N ALA A 40 -38.32 -24.20 -10.71
CA ALA A 40 -37.51 -25.13 -11.48
C ALA A 40 -36.53 -24.42 -12.46
N ASN A 41 -36.94 -23.29 -13.03
CA ASN A 41 -36.18 -22.57 -14.06
C ASN A 41 -35.46 -21.31 -13.55
N GLN A 42 -35.35 -21.13 -12.24
CA GLN A 42 -34.53 -20.08 -11.65
C GLN A 42 -33.04 -20.36 -11.94
N LYS A 43 -32.49 -19.63 -12.91
CA LYS A 43 -31.03 -19.59 -13.10
C LYS A 43 -30.43 -18.96 -11.85
N LYS A 44 -29.50 -19.67 -11.18
CA LYS A 44 -28.75 -19.14 -10.04
C LYS A 44 -28.18 -17.77 -10.46
N PRO A 45 -28.39 -16.69 -9.67
CA PRO A 45 -27.83 -15.40 -10.01
C PRO A 45 -26.31 -15.56 -10.14
N SER A 46 -25.73 -15.05 -11.23
CA SER A 46 -24.28 -14.93 -11.30
C SER A 46 -23.84 -14.10 -10.09
N ARG A 47 -22.85 -14.60 -9.36
CA ARG A 47 -22.31 -13.97 -8.14
C ARG A 47 -21.51 -12.69 -8.47
N ALA A 48 -21.87 -11.99 -9.55
CA ALA A 48 -21.32 -10.71 -9.91
C ALA A 48 -22.02 -9.65 -9.06
N ARG A 49 -21.24 -8.93 -8.26
CA ARG A 49 -21.73 -7.82 -7.43
C ARG A 49 -22.38 -6.78 -8.36
N PRO A 50 -23.53 -6.19 -8.00
CA PRO A 50 -24.08 -5.08 -8.76
C PRO A 50 -23.14 -3.89 -8.63
N ILE A 51 -22.54 -3.48 -9.73
CA ILE A 51 -21.80 -2.22 -9.85
C ILE A 51 -22.85 -1.10 -9.77
N LEU A 52 -23.12 -0.61 -8.55
CA LEU A 52 -23.91 0.60 -8.37
C LEU A 52 -23.01 1.80 -8.69
N SER A 53 -23.31 2.40 -9.84
CA SER A 53 -23.04 3.77 -10.29
C SER A 53 -22.03 4.63 -9.52
N ALA A 54 -20.89 4.87 -10.19
CA ALA A 54 -20.09 6.10 -10.22
C ALA A 54 -20.35 7.16 -9.13
N SER A 55 -19.62 7.05 -8.02
CA SER A 55 -18.81 8.16 -7.54
C SER A 55 -17.35 7.77 -7.80
N ALA A 56 -16.96 7.89 -9.06
CA ALA A 56 -15.60 7.65 -9.52
C ALA A 56 -14.71 8.81 -9.06
N ASN A 57 -13.69 8.45 -8.27
CA ASN A 57 -12.35 9.05 -8.20
C ASN A 57 -11.86 9.10 -6.75
N LEU A 58 -11.39 7.96 -6.22
CA LEU A 58 -10.35 7.82 -5.18
C LEU A 58 -10.37 6.38 -4.62
N SER A 59 -9.90 5.38 -5.39
CA SER A 59 -9.32 4.12 -4.83
C SER A 59 -8.99 3.01 -5.85
N GLU A 60 -9.26 3.16 -7.15
CA GLU A 60 -9.00 2.04 -8.10
C GLU A 60 -7.52 1.85 -8.51
N THR A 61 -6.60 2.72 -8.08
CA THR A 61 -5.17 2.57 -8.40
C THR A 61 -4.43 1.58 -7.50
N SER A 62 -4.99 1.16 -6.35
CA SER A 62 -4.24 0.37 -5.37
C SER A 62 -4.30 -1.15 -5.61
N GLU A 63 -5.40 -1.71 -6.12
CA GLU A 63 -5.51 -3.17 -6.29
C GLU A 63 -4.84 -3.67 -7.58
N ASN A 64 -4.79 -2.84 -8.63
CA ASN A 64 -4.14 -3.18 -9.90
C ASN A 64 -2.61 -3.06 -9.83
N SER A 65 -2.06 -2.12 -9.05
CA SER A 65 -0.61 -1.98 -8.87
C SER A 65 -0.01 -3.20 -8.20
N ASP A 66 -0.71 -3.76 -7.21
CA ASP A 66 -0.27 -4.95 -6.47
C ASP A 66 -0.35 -6.22 -7.31
N ALA A 67 -1.33 -6.31 -8.22
CA ALA A 67 -1.48 -7.46 -9.11
C ALA A 67 -0.39 -7.50 -10.21
N GLU A 68 0.01 -6.35 -10.73
CA GLU A 68 1.10 -6.24 -11.70
C GLU A 68 2.48 -6.35 -11.03
N SER A 69 2.66 -5.83 -9.81
CA SER A 69 3.93 -5.95 -9.08
C SER A 69 4.28 -7.40 -8.72
N ILE A 70 3.27 -8.25 -8.48
CA ILE A 70 3.45 -9.70 -8.27
C ILE A 70 4.06 -10.40 -9.49
N LYS A 71 3.85 -9.90 -10.71
CA LYS A 71 4.35 -10.51 -11.95
C LYS A 71 5.79 -10.09 -12.27
N LEU A 72 6.30 -9.05 -11.62
CA LEU A 72 7.66 -8.58 -11.84
C LEU A 72 8.67 -9.67 -11.44
N GLU A 73 9.71 -9.85 -12.25
CA GLU A 73 10.84 -10.74 -11.95
C GLU A 73 11.88 -10.09 -11.01
N ASN A 74 11.71 -8.80 -10.72
CA ASN A 74 12.51 -8.04 -9.76
C ASN A 74 12.38 -8.62 -8.32
N PRO A 75 13.43 -8.57 -7.47
CA PRO A 75 13.34 -8.66 -6.01
C PRO A 75 12.03 -8.13 -5.38
N LEU A 76 11.52 -6.98 -5.82
CA LEU A 76 10.23 -6.44 -5.33
C LEU A 76 9.05 -7.39 -5.61
N GLY A 77 8.99 -7.94 -6.83
CA GLY A 77 7.97 -8.93 -7.19
C GLY A 77 8.13 -10.24 -6.43
N ARG A 78 9.35 -10.64 -6.11
CA ARG A 78 9.62 -11.79 -5.21
C ARG A 78 9.11 -11.53 -3.79
N LEU A 79 9.30 -10.33 -3.25
CA LEU A 79 8.75 -9.92 -1.95
C LEU A 79 7.22 -9.97 -1.94
N HIS A 80 6.55 -9.38 -2.96
CA HIS A 80 5.09 -9.43 -3.06
C HIS A 80 4.56 -10.86 -3.17
N ARG A 81 5.22 -11.73 -3.95
CA ARG A 81 4.87 -13.16 -4.03
C ARG A 81 5.03 -13.86 -2.68
N ALA A 82 6.11 -13.60 -1.95
CA ALA A 82 6.36 -14.18 -0.64
C ALA A 82 5.30 -13.74 0.38
N ARG A 83 4.97 -12.45 0.46
CA ARG A 83 3.92 -11.90 1.34
C ARG A 83 2.56 -12.52 1.05
N ARG A 84 2.22 -12.67 -0.23
CA ARG A 84 0.98 -13.33 -0.64
C ARG A 84 0.97 -14.81 -0.24
N ALA A 85 2.10 -15.51 -0.38
CA ALA A 85 2.23 -16.90 0.04
C ALA A 85 2.05 -17.06 1.56
N GLU A 86 2.56 -16.13 2.37
CA GLU A 86 2.35 -16.12 3.82
C GLU A 86 0.86 -15.97 4.18
N VAL A 87 0.16 -15.03 3.55
CA VAL A 87 -1.29 -14.82 3.78
C VAL A 87 -2.08 -16.08 3.42
N VAL A 88 -1.74 -16.73 2.30
CA VAL A 88 -2.37 -17.99 1.90
C VAL A 88 -2.06 -19.10 2.91
N ALA A 89 -0.81 -19.23 3.36
CA ALA A 89 -0.42 -20.24 4.35
C ALA A 89 -1.15 -20.03 5.69
N TYR A 90 -1.30 -18.78 6.14
CA TYR A 90 -2.07 -18.45 7.33
C TYR A 90 -3.56 -18.82 7.18
N SER A 91 -4.15 -18.59 6.00
CA SER A 91 -5.53 -19.00 5.72
C SER A 91 -5.72 -20.53 5.79
N LEU A 92 -4.70 -21.32 5.42
CA LEU A 92 -4.73 -22.77 5.56
C LEU A 92 -4.68 -23.21 7.02
N VAL A 93 -3.92 -22.51 7.88
CA VAL A 93 -3.94 -22.74 9.33
C VAL A 93 -5.34 -22.49 9.89
N GLN A 94 -5.98 -21.39 9.48
CA GLN A 94 -7.32 -21.05 9.93
C GLN A 94 -8.36 -22.10 9.48
N ARG A 95 -8.26 -22.59 8.24
CA ARG A 95 -9.12 -23.69 7.74
C ARG A 95 -8.90 -24.99 8.50
N ALA A 96 -7.65 -25.39 8.72
CA ALA A 96 -7.33 -26.60 9.47
C ALA A 96 -7.80 -26.53 10.94
N THR A 97 -7.78 -25.33 11.53
CA THR A 97 -8.34 -25.06 12.87
C THR A 97 -9.85 -25.27 12.88
N ASN A 98 -10.55 -24.72 11.89
CA ASN A 98 -12.01 -24.83 11.77
C ASN A 98 -12.46 -26.28 11.54
N GLU A 99 -11.71 -27.04 10.73
CA GLU A 99 -11.98 -28.44 10.42
C GLU A 99 -11.61 -29.40 11.57
N ARG A 100 -11.00 -28.90 12.65
CA ARG A 100 -10.54 -29.67 13.84
C ARG A 100 -9.68 -30.89 13.49
N ASN A 101 -8.95 -30.84 12.37
CA ASN A 101 -8.04 -31.91 11.97
C ASN A 101 -6.63 -31.65 12.52
N PRO A 102 -6.14 -32.44 13.51
CA PRO A 102 -4.86 -32.19 14.16
C PRO A 102 -3.65 -32.43 13.24
N VAL A 103 -3.76 -33.34 12.27
CA VAL A 103 -2.67 -33.64 11.33
C VAL A 103 -2.50 -32.49 10.33
N ALA A 104 -3.62 -32.03 9.76
CA ALA A 104 -3.61 -30.89 8.85
C ALA A 104 -3.16 -29.60 9.55
N MET A 105 -3.55 -29.40 10.81
CA MET A 105 -3.13 -28.24 11.61
C MET A 105 -1.62 -28.18 11.79
N ARG A 106 -0.99 -29.30 12.18
CA ARG A 106 0.47 -29.34 12.36
C ARG A 106 1.22 -29.02 11.06
N ALA A 107 0.78 -29.60 9.94
CA ALA A 107 1.38 -29.34 8.64
C ALA A 107 1.20 -27.87 8.21
N ALA A 108 0.02 -27.30 8.43
CA ALA A 108 -0.26 -25.89 8.10
C ALA A 108 0.58 -24.92 8.95
N ILE A 109 0.76 -25.18 10.26
CA ILE A 109 1.61 -24.36 11.13
C ILE A 109 3.06 -24.38 10.65
N GLN A 110 3.59 -25.55 10.29
CA GLN A 110 4.96 -25.67 9.76
C GLN A 110 5.09 -24.91 8.43
N GLY A 111 4.14 -25.10 7.51
CA GLY A 111 4.12 -24.39 6.23
C GLY A 111 4.03 -22.86 6.38
N TRP A 112 3.25 -22.37 7.35
CA TRP A 112 3.20 -20.94 7.67
C TRP A 112 4.52 -20.45 8.28
N GLY A 113 5.15 -21.22 9.16
CA GLY A 113 6.47 -20.91 9.71
C GLY A 113 7.54 -20.78 8.62
N GLU A 114 7.56 -21.70 7.66
CA GLU A 114 8.45 -21.62 6.49
C GLU A 114 8.14 -20.41 5.60
N ALA A 115 6.85 -20.12 5.36
CA ALA A 115 6.45 -18.96 4.55
C ALA A 115 6.92 -17.65 5.21
N LYS A 116 6.75 -17.51 6.52
CA LYS A 116 7.22 -16.36 7.28
C LYS A 116 8.74 -16.19 7.18
N LYS A 117 9.50 -17.29 7.28
CA LYS A 117 10.96 -17.26 7.09
C LYS A 117 11.33 -16.77 5.69
N ARG A 118 10.64 -17.26 4.65
CA ARG A 118 10.87 -16.83 3.25
C ARG A 118 10.50 -15.37 3.00
N VAL A 119 9.50 -14.82 3.69
CA VAL A 119 9.20 -13.38 3.64
C VAL A 119 10.35 -12.57 4.22
N ALA A 120 10.87 -12.95 5.40
CA ALA A 120 12.00 -12.27 6.00
C ALA A 120 13.27 -12.33 5.11
N GLU A 121 13.53 -13.47 4.48
CA GLU A 121 14.63 -13.61 3.50
C GLU A 121 14.43 -12.70 2.28
N ALA A 122 13.21 -12.63 1.73
CA ALA A 122 12.89 -11.77 0.59
C ALA A 122 12.95 -10.27 0.93
N GLU A 123 12.59 -9.86 2.15
CA GLU A 123 12.73 -8.49 2.63
C GLU A 123 14.20 -8.06 2.73
N MET A 124 15.05 -8.94 3.28
CA MET A 124 16.49 -8.68 3.32
C MET A 124 17.09 -8.59 1.91
N GLU A 125 16.67 -9.46 0.98
CA GLU A 125 17.15 -9.43 -0.39
C GLU A 125 16.70 -8.14 -1.11
N HIS A 126 15.45 -7.73 -0.91
CA HIS A 126 14.93 -6.47 -1.47
C HIS A 126 15.70 -5.26 -0.96
N ALA A 127 15.90 -5.15 0.36
CA ALA A 127 16.65 -4.06 0.97
C ALA A 127 18.09 -3.99 0.44
N ARG A 128 18.77 -5.14 0.32
CA ARG A 128 20.12 -5.20 -0.28
C ARG A 128 20.11 -4.77 -1.75
N TRP A 129 19.09 -5.16 -2.51
CA TRP A 129 18.97 -4.73 -3.90
C TRP A 129 18.73 -3.21 -4.00
N GLU A 130 17.92 -2.62 -3.12
CA GLU A 130 17.70 -1.17 -3.08
C GLU A 130 18.98 -0.40 -2.74
N GLU A 131 19.79 -0.92 -1.80
CA GLU A 131 21.11 -0.37 -1.47
C GLU A 131 22.07 -0.40 -2.66
N VAL A 132 22.20 -1.55 -3.35
CA VAL A 132 23.11 -1.71 -4.49
C VAL A 132 22.69 -0.82 -5.67
N ASN A 133 21.39 -0.68 -5.92
CA ASN A 133 20.88 0.16 -7.00
C ASN A 133 20.80 1.65 -6.64
N ARG A 134 21.31 2.04 -5.46
CA ARG A 134 21.30 3.44 -4.96
C ARG A 134 19.91 4.06 -4.93
N VAL A 135 18.88 3.24 -4.81
CA VAL A 135 17.49 3.72 -4.63
C VAL A 135 17.35 4.32 -3.23
N THR A 136 18.04 3.72 -2.26
CA THR A 136 18.13 4.19 -0.88
C THR A 136 19.57 4.33 -0.46
N ILE A 137 19.87 5.32 0.38
CA ILE A 137 21.18 5.50 1.01
C ILE A 137 21.01 5.33 2.52
N ARG A 138 21.97 4.66 3.17
CA ARG A 138 21.95 4.52 4.62
C ARG A 138 22.11 5.88 5.29
N MET A 139 21.30 6.14 6.30
CA MET A 139 21.36 7.42 7.03
C MET A 139 22.72 7.68 7.69
N ASP A 140 23.43 6.62 8.09
CA ASP A 140 24.77 6.75 8.66
C ASP A 140 25.78 7.26 7.63
N GLU A 141 25.73 6.77 6.39
CA GLU A 141 26.59 7.25 5.30
C GLU A 141 26.29 8.71 4.96
N VAL A 142 25.00 9.07 4.90
CA VAL A 142 24.58 10.48 4.71
C VAL A 142 25.13 11.34 5.84
N ARG A 143 24.97 10.91 7.09
CA ARG A 143 25.45 11.65 8.27
C ARG A 143 26.97 11.80 8.27
N GLU A 144 27.71 10.77 7.84
CA GLU A 144 29.17 10.84 7.76
C GLU A 144 29.62 11.83 6.68
N VAL A 145 29.03 11.75 5.48
CA VAL A 145 29.35 12.67 4.38
C VAL A 145 29.02 14.10 4.77
N PHE A 146 27.79 14.37 5.22
CA PHE A 146 27.39 15.72 5.65
C PHE A 146 28.19 16.17 6.87
N GLY A 147 28.47 15.30 7.84
CA GLY A 147 29.28 15.60 9.02
C GLY A 147 30.70 16.05 8.64
N LYS A 148 31.32 15.40 7.65
CA LYS A 148 32.64 15.79 7.14
C LYS A 148 32.62 17.18 6.49
N TRP A 149 31.66 17.43 5.60
CA TRP A 149 31.56 18.72 4.90
C TRP A 149 31.15 19.87 5.83
N LEU A 150 30.14 19.65 6.67
CA LEU A 150 29.69 20.65 7.65
C LEU A 150 30.74 20.90 8.73
N GLY A 151 31.48 19.86 9.15
CA GLY A 151 32.62 20.01 10.06
C GLY A 151 33.75 20.86 9.47
N ALA A 152 34.07 20.67 8.19
CA ALA A 152 35.04 21.51 7.49
C ALA A 152 34.56 22.96 7.32
N ILE A 153 33.28 23.17 7.03
CA ILE A 153 32.69 24.52 6.96
C ILE A 153 32.77 25.20 8.33
N ARG A 154 32.45 24.47 9.41
CA ARG A 154 32.55 25.01 10.77
C ARG A 154 33.97 25.43 11.12
N SER A 155 34.98 24.60 10.83
CA SER A 155 36.37 24.97 11.12
C SER A 155 36.84 26.18 10.32
N LEU A 156 36.38 26.33 9.07
CA LEU A 156 36.66 27.52 8.25
C LEU A 156 35.97 28.76 8.83
N MET A 157 34.73 28.64 9.31
CA MET A 157 34.03 29.73 9.98
C MET A 157 34.76 30.14 11.27
N ASP A 158 35.15 29.19 12.11
CA ASP A 158 35.88 29.47 13.37
C ASP A 158 37.25 30.13 13.12
N ALA A 159 37.92 29.81 12.01
CA ALA A 159 39.20 30.42 11.62
C ALA A 159 39.06 31.78 10.89
N MET A 160 37.85 32.13 10.45
CA MET A 160 37.58 33.31 9.63
C MET A 160 37.92 34.64 10.31
N PRO A 161 37.56 34.88 11.60
CA PRO A 161 37.87 36.15 12.28
C PRO A 161 39.37 36.43 12.32
N SER A 162 40.17 35.43 12.69
CA SER A 162 41.62 35.57 12.83
C SER A 162 42.34 35.72 11.47
N SER A 163 41.83 35.09 10.41
CA SER A 163 42.44 35.16 9.07
C SER A 163 42.10 36.44 8.31
N LEU A 164 40.94 37.05 8.55
CA LEU A 164 40.47 38.24 7.85
C LEU A 164 40.63 39.55 8.63
N ALA A 165 40.69 39.52 9.96
CA ALA A 165 40.75 40.73 10.80
C ALA A 165 41.86 41.71 10.38
N ALA A 166 43.09 41.23 10.22
CA ALA A 166 44.23 42.05 9.85
C ALA A 166 44.14 42.62 8.42
N ARG A 167 43.40 41.96 7.53
CA ARG A 167 43.18 42.43 6.15
C ARG A 167 41.97 43.36 6.03
N ALA A 168 40.94 43.12 6.83
CA ALA A 168 39.70 43.88 6.83
C ALA A 168 39.85 45.24 7.52
N ASN A 169 40.60 45.30 8.63
CA ASN A 169 40.97 46.54 9.27
C ASN A 169 42.42 46.50 9.80
N PRO A 170 43.40 46.95 8.98
CA PRO A 170 44.79 47.00 9.41
C PRO A 170 45.08 47.95 10.58
N SER A 171 44.24 48.96 10.79
CA SER A 171 44.42 49.99 11.84
C SER A 171 43.89 49.54 13.22
N ASP A 172 42.84 48.73 13.23
CA ASP A 172 42.33 48.07 14.44
C ASP A 172 41.80 46.66 14.11
N PRO A 173 42.68 45.65 14.10
CA PRO A 173 42.32 44.27 13.81
C PRO A 173 41.36 43.66 14.84
N GLU A 174 41.41 44.10 16.10
CA GLU A 174 40.59 43.54 17.18
C GLU A 174 39.11 43.92 17.02
N CYS A 175 38.83 45.16 16.59
CA CYS A 175 37.46 45.57 16.26
C CYS A 175 36.88 44.73 15.10
N ALA A 176 37.64 44.51 14.03
CA ALA A 176 37.19 43.69 12.90
C ALA A 176 36.97 42.23 13.29
N LYS A 177 37.85 41.67 14.12
CA LYS A 177 37.71 40.29 14.63
C LYS A 177 36.41 40.10 15.41
N ARG A 178 36.07 41.05 16.30
CA ARG A 178 34.83 41.01 17.08
C ARG A 178 33.58 41.09 16.20
N ALA A 179 33.55 42.02 15.24
CA ALA A 179 32.42 42.18 14.33
C ALA A 179 32.19 40.93 13.46
N ILE A 180 33.27 40.29 12.98
CA ILE A 180 33.17 39.04 12.21
C ILE A 180 32.69 37.89 13.10
N GLN A 181 33.19 37.78 14.34
CA GLN A 181 32.75 36.76 15.29
C GLN A 181 31.24 36.89 15.60
N GLU A 182 30.76 38.09 15.87
CA GLU A 182 29.33 38.34 16.15
C GLU A 182 28.44 37.91 14.98
N GLY A 183 28.85 38.16 13.73
CA GLY A 183 28.13 37.70 12.55
C GLY A 183 28.11 36.17 12.41
N ILE A 184 29.22 35.50 12.73
CA ILE A 184 29.33 34.03 12.72
C ILE A 184 28.45 33.40 13.81
N ASP A 185 28.46 33.96 15.01
CA ASP A 185 27.64 33.49 16.13
C ASP A 185 26.15 33.60 15.79
N GLN A 186 25.74 34.68 15.10
CA GLN A 186 24.36 34.84 14.63
C GLN A 186 23.99 33.75 13.60
N ILE A 187 24.89 33.40 12.68
CA ILE A 187 24.68 32.29 11.74
C ILE A 187 24.49 30.98 12.49
N PHE A 188 25.33 30.65 13.48
CA PHE A 188 25.18 29.43 14.27
C PHE A 188 23.86 29.37 15.03
N VAL A 189 23.41 30.49 15.61
CA VAL A 189 22.10 30.56 16.27
C VAL A 189 20.95 30.30 15.28
N THR A 190 21.03 30.81 14.05
CA THR A 190 20.01 30.52 13.03
C THR A 190 20.01 29.06 12.58
N ILE A 191 21.18 28.43 12.46
CA ILE A 191 21.32 27.01 12.13
C ILE A 191 20.71 26.15 13.24
N GLN A 192 21.01 26.43 14.52
CA GLN A 192 20.44 25.70 15.66
C GLN A 192 18.91 25.84 15.75
N LYS A 193 18.36 27.03 15.45
CA LYS A 193 16.91 27.24 15.37
C LYS A 193 16.27 26.43 14.25
N ALA A 194 16.94 26.33 13.09
CA ALA A 194 16.47 25.52 11.98
C ALA A 194 16.52 24.02 12.31
N GLU A 195 17.58 23.53 12.96
CA GLU A 195 17.67 22.13 13.41
C GLU A 195 16.54 21.74 14.37
N GLY A 196 16.10 22.66 15.24
CA GLY A 196 14.97 22.46 16.13
C GLY A 196 13.61 22.33 15.42
N ALA A 197 13.49 22.82 14.17
CA ALA A 197 12.26 22.74 13.38
C ALA A 197 12.08 21.40 12.63
N PHE A 198 13.14 20.60 12.54
CA PHE A 198 13.12 19.28 11.87
C PHE A 198 13.06 18.10 12.86
N LYS A 199 12.88 18.37 14.16
CA LYS A 199 12.52 17.37 15.18
C LYS A 199 11.01 17.29 15.34
#